data_AF-A0AAW5EFT2-F1
#
_entry.id   AF-A0AAW5EFT2-F1
#
_cell.length_a   1.000
_cell.length_b   1.000
_cell.length_c   1.000
_cell.angle_alpha   90.00
_cell.angle_beta   90.00
_cell.angle_gamma   90.00
#
_symmetry.space_group_name_H-M   'P 1'
#
loop_
_entity.id
_entity.type
_entity.pdbx_description
1 polymer ?
#
loop_
_entity_poly.entity_id
_entity_poly.type
_entity_poly.pdbx_seq_one_letter_code
_entity_poly.pdbx_strand_id
1 'polypeptide(L)'
;MEKNFLSKKEQMKYKFIISLEGNDVASNLKWEMNSNSLVLAPKITCETWFMEGTLKPNYHFALIDNDNLATVIEHFISHPK
;
A
#
# COMPACT_ATOMS: atom_id res chain seq x y z
N MET A 1 0.74 1.84 26.91
CA MET A 1 -0.38 1.42 26.04
C MET A 1 0.11 0.22 25.25
N GLU A 2 -0.52 -0.95 25.40
CA GLU A 2 -0.26 -2.09 24.51
C GLU A 2 -0.64 -1.69 23.07
N LYS A 3 0.26 -1.90 22.12
CA LYS A 3 -0.02 -1.73 20.70
C LYS A 3 -0.74 -2.98 20.21
N ASN A 4 -2.01 -2.84 19.82
CA ASN A 4 -2.76 -3.93 19.20
C ASN A 4 -2.28 -4.14 17.76
N PHE A 5 -1.44 -5.15 17.55
CA PHE A 5 -0.99 -5.54 16.23
C PHE A 5 -2.06 -6.37 15.53
N LEU A 6 -2.33 -6.05 14.25
CA LEU A 6 -3.21 -6.85 13.40
C LEU A 6 -2.41 -7.91 12.65
N SER A 7 -2.94 -9.13 12.57
CA SER A 7 -2.41 -10.16 11.68
C SER A 7 -2.62 -9.77 10.21
N LYS A 8 -1.85 -10.38 9.28
CA LYS A 8 -1.99 -10.16 7.83
C LYS A 8 -3.45 -10.35 7.36
N LYS A 9 -4.11 -11.42 7.83
CA LYS A 9 -5.50 -11.74 7.47
C LYS A 9 -6.49 -10.67 7.94
N GLU A 10 -6.21 -10.01 9.06
CA GLU A 10 -7.05 -8.93 9.57
C GLU A 10 -6.82 -7.64 8.78
N GLN A 11 -5.58 -7.34 8.42
CA GLN A 11 -5.25 -6.19 7.57
C GLN A 11 -5.88 -6.30 6.17
N MET A 12 -5.93 -7.51 5.60
CA MET A 12 -6.57 -7.77 4.30
C MET A 12 -8.10 -7.60 4.27
N LYS A 13 -8.75 -7.31 5.40
CA LYS A 13 -10.19 -7.00 5.47
C LYS A 13 -10.49 -5.53 5.20
N TYR A 14 -9.47 -4.67 5.20
CA TYR A 14 -9.64 -3.23 5.00
C TYR A 14 -9.59 -2.88 3.51
N LYS A 15 -10.31 -1.83 3.11
CA LYS A 15 -10.32 -1.35 1.72
C LYS A 15 -8.96 -0.79 1.28
N PHE A 16 -8.21 -0.20 2.21
CA PHE A 16 -6.93 0.47 1.95
C PHE A 16 -5.84 -0.14 2.84
N ILE A 17 -4.68 -0.41 2.26
CA ILE A 17 -3.48 -0.87 2.98
C ILE A 17 -2.32 0.03 2.57
N ILE A 18 -1.57 0.55 3.54
CA ILE A 18 -0.42 1.41 3.27
C ILE A 18 0.87 0.57 3.29
N SER A 19 1.60 0.62 2.19
CA SER A 19 2.97 0.09 2.07
C SER A 19 3.97 1.18 2.31
N LEU A 20 4.84 1.02 3.30
CA LEU A 20 5.92 1.96 3.57
C LEU A 20 7.24 1.20 3.57
N GLU A 21 8.18 1.64 2.73
CA GLU A 21 9.56 1.20 2.80
C GLU A 21 10.20 1.73 4.08
N GLY A 22 11.06 0.90 4.68
CA GLY A 22 11.86 1.28 5.85
C GLY A 22 13.30 1.47 5.42
N ASN A 23 14.22 0.73 6.07
CA ASN A 23 15.60 0.63 5.60
C ASN A 23 15.74 -0.21 4.31
N ASP A 24 14.72 -1.00 4.00
CA ASP A 24 14.65 -1.92 2.87
C ASP A 24 13.20 -2.00 2.40
N VAL A 25 12.92 -2.87 1.44
CA VAL A 25 11.60 -3.11 0.86
C VAL A 25 10.52 -3.31 1.93
N ALA A 26 9.34 -2.76 1.65
CA ALA A 26 8.13 -3.03 2.40
C ALA A 26 7.81 -4.54 2.35
N SER A 27 8.11 -5.26 3.44
CA SER A 27 7.91 -6.73 3.52
C SER A 27 6.43 -7.15 3.38
N ASN A 28 5.50 -6.21 3.53
CA ASN A 28 4.07 -6.40 3.32
C ASN A 28 3.62 -6.39 1.86
N LEU A 29 4.37 -5.74 0.96
CA LEU A 29 3.99 -5.46 -0.43
C LEU A 29 3.41 -6.66 -1.18
N LYS A 30 4.03 -7.83 -0.99
CA LYS A 30 3.67 -9.06 -1.73
C LYS A 30 2.28 -9.57 -1.38
N TRP A 31 1.88 -9.53 -0.10
CA TRP A 31 0.58 -10.05 0.33
C TRP A 31 -0.53 -9.00 0.29
N GLU A 32 -0.21 -7.71 0.42
CA GLU A 32 -1.19 -6.64 0.23
C GLU A 32 -1.59 -6.48 -1.24
N MET A 33 -0.65 -6.67 -2.19
CA MET A 33 -0.96 -6.69 -3.62
C MET A 33 -1.83 -7.89 -4.02
N ASN A 34 -1.79 -8.96 -3.23
CA ASN A 34 -2.67 -10.12 -3.36
C ASN A 34 -3.94 -10.00 -2.49
N SER A 35 -4.11 -8.88 -1.79
CA SER A 35 -5.36 -8.57 -1.10
C SER A 35 -6.25 -7.83 -2.08
N ASN A 36 -7.56 -8.07 -2.06
CA ASN A 36 -8.53 -7.27 -2.83
C ASN A 36 -8.68 -5.82 -2.29
N SER A 37 -7.62 -5.29 -1.68
CA SER A 37 -7.53 -3.96 -1.09
C SER A 37 -6.74 -3.07 -2.04
N LEU A 38 -7.00 -1.77 -2.00
CA LEU A 38 -6.18 -0.79 -2.69
C LEU A 38 -4.89 -0.55 -1.89
N VAL A 39 -3.76 -0.88 -2.51
CA VAL A 39 -2.43 -0.58 -1.95
C VAL A 39 -2.11 0.89 -2.18
N LEU A 40 -1.79 1.60 -1.09
CA LEU A 40 -1.30 2.97 -1.11
C LEU A 40 0.20 2.92 -0.79
N ALA A 41 1.05 3.42 -1.67
CA ALA A 41 2.50 3.40 -1.43
C ALA A 41 3.18 4.67 -1.96
N PRO A 42 4.28 5.12 -1.32
CA PRO A 42 5.15 6.11 -1.92
C PRO A 42 5.85 5.53 -3.15
N LYS A 43 6.64 6.37 -3.83
CA LYS A 43 7.50 5.89 -4.91
C LYS A 43 8.43 4.80 -4.36
N ILE A 44 8.26 3.57 -4.86
CA ILE A 44 9.08 2.42 -4.50
C ILE A 44 10.52 2.68 -4.97
N THR A 45 11.46 2.51 -4.04
CA THR A 45 12.89 2.73 -4.28
C THR A 45 13.75 1.49 -4.04
N CYS A 46 13.26 0.53 -3.25
CA CYS A 46 13.94 -0.72 -2.97
C CYS A 46 13.54 -1.79 -4.00
N GLU A 47 14.49 -2.67 -4.34
CA GLU A 47 14.31 -3.70 -5.36
C GLU A 47 14.62 -5.08 -4.77
N THR A 48 13.75 -6.06 -5.02
CA THR A 48 14.00 -7.47 -4.75
C THR A 48 13.69 -8.34 -5.96
N TRP A 49 13.74 -9.66 -5.80
CA TRP A 49 13.36 -10.62 -6.83
C TRP A 49 11.91 -10.49 -7.31
N PHE A 50 11.05 -9.79 -6.56
CA PHE A 50 9.67 -9.52 -6.95
C PHE A 50 9.55 -8.41 -8.00
N MET A 51 10.67 -7.81 -8.40
CA MET A 51 10.73 -6.81 -9.46
C MET A 51 9.90 -5.56 -9.12
N GLU A 52 10.03 -5.05 -7.88
CA GLU A 52 9.28 -3.90 -7.40
C GLU A 52 9.39 -2.67 -8.33
N GLY A 53 10.53 -2.47 -9.00
CA GLY A 53 10.75 -1.41 -9.97
C GLY A 53 9.92 -1.52 -11.25
N THR A 54 9.26 -2.66 -11.51
CA THR A 54 8.29 -2.80 -12.61
C THR A 54 6.88 -2.32 -12.23
N LEU A 55 6.64 -2.06 -10.94
CA LEU A 55 5.35 -1.62 -10.47
C LEU A 55 5.08 -0.17 -10.90
N LYS A 56 4.10 -0.02 -11.79
CA LYS A 56 3.60 1.26 -12.26
C LYS A 56 2.71 1.94 -11.22
N PRO A 57 3.06 3.16 -10.77
CA PRO A 57 2.19 3.97 -9.92
C PRO A 57 0.88 4.29 -10.64
N ASN A 58 -0.22 4.36 -9.88
CA ASN A 58 -1.60 4.58 -10.35
C ASN A 58 -2.11 3.52 -11.36
N TYR A 59 -1.45 2.36 -11.41
CA TYR A 59 -1.92 1.19 -12.15
C TYR A 59 -1.90 -0.06 -11.27
N HIS A 60 -0.79 -0.33 -10.57
CA HIS A 60 -0.73 -1.44 -9.60
C HIS A 60 -1.01 -1.00 -8.15
N PHE A 61 -0.67 0.25 -7.80
CA PHE A 61 -0.91 0.86 -6.49
C PHE A 61 -1.24 2.34 -6.66
N ALA A 62 -1.91 2.96 -5.68
CA ALA A 62 -2.11 4.40 -5.67
C ALA A 62 -0.87 5.10 -5.09
N LEU A 63 -0.29 6.01 -5.87
CA LEU A 63 0.88 6.76 -5.44
C LEU A 63 0.49 7.76 -4.36
N ILE A 64 1.16 7.70 -3.21
CA ILE A 64 0.98 8.65 -2.12
C ILE A 64 2.28 9.34 -1.72
N ASP A 65 2.17 10.48 -1.06
CA ASP A 65 3.24 11.17 -0.34
C ASP A 65 2.67 11.76 0.96
N ASN A 66 3.47 12.57 1.66
CA ASN A 66 3.07 13.17 2.93
C ASN A 66 1.92 14.19 2.78
N ASP A 67 1.73 14.77 1.60
CA ASP A 67 0.80 15.87 1.36
C ASP A 67 -0.51 15.41 0.71
N ASN A 68 -0.48 14.32 -0.05
CA ASN A 68 -1.61 13.91 -0.90
C ASN A 68 -2.46 12.75 -0.34
N LEU A 69 -2.06 12.12 0.77
CA LEU A 69 -2.69 10.90 1.30
C LEU A 69 -4.22 11.04 1.48
N ALA A 70 -4.65 12.14 2.11
CA ALA A 70 -6.07 12.40 2.35
C ALA A 70 -6.86 12.52 1.04
N THR A 71 -6.35 13.30 0.09
CA THR A 71 -6.96 13.52 -1.22
C THR A 71 -7.08 12.23 -2.02
N VAL A 72 -6.05 11.38 -1.99
CA VAL A 72 -6.06 10.07 -2.67
C VAL A 72 -7.14 9.16 -2.07
N ILE A 73 -7.21 9.08 -0.74
CA ILE A 73 -8.25 8.28 -0.07
C ILE A 73 -9.66 8.80 -0.42
N GLU A 74 -9.88 10.11 -0.34
CA GLU A 74 -11.16 10.74 -0.69
C GLU A 74 -11.57 10.47 -2.15
N HIS A 75 -10.61 10.50 -3.07
CA HIS A 75 -10.85 10.17 -4.48
C HIS A 75 -11.40 8.75 -4.63
N PHE A 76 -10.76 7.74 -4.02
CA PHE A 76 -11.19 6.34 -4.11
C PHE A 76 -12.41 5.99 -3.24
N ILE A 77 -12.75 6.83 -2.25
CA ILE A 77 -14.03 6.74 -1.53
C ILE A 77 -15.17 7.28 -2.42
N SER A 78 -14.96 8.43 -3.07
CA SER A 78 -15.95 9.07 -3.93
C SER A 78 -16.15 8.37 -5.29
N HIS A 79 -15.16 7.58 -5.75
CA HIS A 79 -15.20 6.84 -7.01
C HIS A 79 -14.94 5.34 -6.76
N PRO A 80 -15.94 4.57 -6.30
CA PRO A 80 -15.77 3.16 -5.94
C PRO A 80 -15.67 2.19 -7.13
N LYS A 81 -15.54 2.70 -8.37
CA LYS A 81 -15.50 1.88 -9.60
C LYS A 81 -14.08 1.50 -9.98
#